data_AF-A0A674JRT9-F1
#
_entry.id   AF-A0A674JRT9-F1
#
_cell.length_a   1.000
_cell.length_b   1.000
_cell.length_c   1.000
_cell.angle_alpha   90.00
_cell.angle_beta   90.00
_cell.angle_gamma   90.00
#
_symmetry.space_group_name_H-M   'P 1'
#
loop_
_entity.id
_entity.type
_entity.pdbx_description
1 polymer ?
#
loop_
_entity_poly.entity_id
_entity_poly.type
_entity_poly.pdbx_seq_one_letter_code
_entity_poly.pdbx_strand_id
1 'polypeptide(L)'
;MLLPLLLPVLNALASAVEVKRPRGVSLTNHHFYEESKPFTCLDGSSTIAFEWVNDDYCDCQDGSDEPGTSACPNGRFHCTNAGYRPQYIPSSRVNDGVCDCCDATDEYNSGFVCENTCKEMGRKEREALAQMAEVAREGFQLKQVLIEEASKGREDKQRTLAELQEGKKSLEEQVETLRSVKEVAEKPEKEAKEIHQKKWEEQKAAEKAAREQARASDAFQELDDDGDGLVSVAELQTHVELDVDGDGTLSETEAQVRRGRRSQDGGAVMCQTVLSTSHVNPPGGVVLQSPAGKLRQGRGLTKFADSVSSGPQPTKTQFQCPQGTRTALGHQPPFPLLSSRWQ
;
A
#
# COMPACT_ATOMS: atom_id res chain seq x y z
N MET A 1 71.10 -30.96 -6.51
CA MET A 1 71.10 -30.19 -5.24
C MET A 1 71.91 -28.90 -5.42
N LEU A 2 71.44 -27.92 -6.21
CA LEU A 2 72.11 -26.60 -6.35
C LEU A 2 71.24 -25.57 -7.12
N LEU A 3 69.92 -25.60 -6.92
CA LEU A 3 68.98 -24.68 -7.59
C LEU A 3 67.99 -23.91 -6.67
N PRO A 4 68.28 -23.60 -5.38
CA PRO A 4 67.45 -22.65 -4.64
C PRO A 4 68.25 -21.48 -4.02
N LEU A 5 69.14 -20.83 -4.79
CA LEU A 5 69.93 -19.70 -4.24
C LEU A 5 70.05 -18.48 -5.16
N LEU A 6 69.14 -18.30 -6.13
CA LEU A 6 69.18 -17.18 -7.08
C LEU A 6 67.93 -16.29 -7.06
N LEU A 7 67.03 -16.43 -6.08
CA LEU A 7 65.82 -15.61 -6.00
C LEU A 7 65.83 -14.37 -5.05
N PRO A 8 66.82 -14.07 -4.19
CA PRO A 8 66.72 -12.87 -3.33
C PRO A 8 67.37 -11.60 -3.92
N VAL A 9 67.91 -11.60 -5.14
CA VAL A 9 68.70 -10.46 -5.67
C VAL A 9 67.88 -9.48 -6.53
N LEU A 10 66.65 -9.82 -6.94
CA LEU A 10 65.87 -9.00 -7.88
C LEU A 10 65.02 -7.88 -7.25
N ASN A 11 64.97 -7.74 -5.93
CA ASN A 11 64.14 -6.72 -5.25
C ASN A 11 64.86 -5.39 -4.93
N ALA A 12 66.07 -5.15 -5.45
CA ALA A 12 66.90 -4.02 -5.03
C ALA A 12 66.94 -2.80 -6.00
N LEU A 13 66.11 -2.73 -7.05
CA LEU A 13 66.17 -1.64 -8.04
C LEU A 13 64.80 -1.04 -8.39
N ALA A 14 63.89 -0.90 -7.43
CA ALA A 14 62.75 -0.02 -7.59
C ALA A 14 63.18 1.42 -7.30
N SER A 15 63.88 2.06 -8.23
CA SER A 15 64.03 3.52 -8.20
C SER A 15 62.66 4.15 -8.46
N ALA A 16 62.25 5.09 -7.61
CA ALA A 16 61.07 5.89 -7.87
C ALA A 16 61.27 6.64 -9.20
N VAL A 17 60.43 6.39 -10.19
CA VAL A 17 60.40 7.18 -11.43
C VAL A 17 59.72 8.51 -11.08
N GLU A 18 60.54 9.52 -10.82
CA GLU A 18 60.06 10.89 -10.64
C GLU A 18 59.76 11.48 -12.02
N VAL A 19 58.47 11.70 -12.31
CA VAL A 19 58.03 12.40 -13.51
C VAL A 19 58.28 13.88 -13.30
N LYS A 20 59.27 14.43 -14.01
CA LYS A 20 59.52 15.88 -14.03
C LYS A 20 58.29 16.59 -14.57
N ARG A 21 57.80 17.57 -13.83
CA ARG A 21 56.68 18.44 -14.20
C ARG A 21 56.81 19.79 -13.49
N PRO A 22 56.25 20.86 -14.07
CA PRO A 22 56.14 22.13 -13.35
C PRO A 22 55.28 22.00 -12.09
N ARG A 23 55.51 22.91 -11.15
CA ARG A 23 54.72 23.01 -9.92
C ARG A 23 53.25 23.22 -10.26
N GLY A 24 52.35 22.65 -9.44
CA GLY A 24 50.91 22.83 -9.58
C GLY A 24 50.25 22.12 -10.78
N VAL A 25 51.01 21.39 -11.59
CA VAL A 25 50.47 20.57 -12.71
C VAL A 25 50.17 19.15 -12.24
N SER A 26 49.01 18.56 -12.52
CA SER A 26 48.76 17.14 -12.15
C SER A 26 49.57 16.15 -12.99
N LEU A 27 49.77 14.93 -12.48
CA LEU A 27 50.45 13.86 -13.25
C LEU A 27 49.73 13.54 -14.56
N THR A 28 48.39 13.68 -14.60
CA THR A 28 47.61 13.48 -15.82
C THR A 28 47.93 14.54 -16.87
N ASN A 29 48.20 15.78 -16.45
CA ASN A 29 48.41 16.92 -17.34
C ASN A 29 49.90 17.17 -17.67
N HIS A 30 50.85 16.39 -17.13
CA HIS A 30 52.29 16.64 -17.32
C HIS A 30 52.72 16.75 -18.79
N HIS A 31 52.06 16.00 -19.69
CA HIS A 31 52.38 15.94 -21.11
C HIS A 31 52.08 17.24 -21.87
N PHE A 32 51.27 18.14 -21.31
CA PHE A 32 51.05 19.47 -21.88
C PHE A 32 52.20 20.44 -21.59
N TYR A 33 53.05 20.12 -20.60
CA TYR A 33 54.10 20.99 -20.09
C TYR A 33 55.49 20.40 -20.37
N GLU A 34 55.84 20.25 -21.64
CA GLU A 34 57.15 19.79 -22.08
C GLU A 34 58.14 20.96 -22.21
N GLU A 35 59.15 21.02 -21.34
CA GLU A 35 60.20 22.08 -21.34
C GLU A 35 60.92 22.27 -22.70
N SER A 36 60.94 21.24 -23.54
CA SER A 36 61.65 21.26 -24.84
C SER A 36 60.92 22.00 -25.96
N LYS A 37 59.67 22.43 -25.74
CA LYS A 37 58.80 23.03 -26.77
C LYS A 37 58.15 24.30 -26.23
N PRO A 38 57.73 25.23 -27.12
CA PRO A 38 56.89 26.34 -26.69
C PRO A 38 55.57 25.80 -26.10
N PHE A 39 55.09 26.45 -25.05
CA PHE A 39 53.85 26.09 -24.39
C PHE A 39 52.66 26.69 -25.17
N THR A 40 51.63 25.90 -25.41
CA THR A 40 50.38 26.39 -25.98
C THR A 40 49.32 26.33 -24.90
N CYS A 41 48.64 27.44 -24.65
CA CYS A 41 47.56 27.50 -23.67
C CYS A 41 46.56 26.36 -23.92
N LEU A 42 46.01 25.77 -22.86
CA LEU A 42 45.16 24.59 -22.99
C LEU A 42 43.85 24.87 -23.73
N ASP A 43 43.40 26.13 -23.74
CA ASP A 43 42.30 26.64 -24.55
C ASP A 43 42.65 26.89 -26.03
N GLY A 44 43.94 26.81 -26.40
CA GLY A 44 44.45 27.09 -27.74
C GLY A 44 44.48 28.57 -28.12
N SER A 45 44.34 29.49 -27.16
CA SER A 45 44.28 30.93 -27.41
C SER A 45 45.60 31.52 -27.88
N SER A 46 46.72 31.09 -27.29
CA SER A 46 48.05 31.59 -27.63
C SER A 46 49.14 30.53 -27.41
N THR A 47 50.31 30.77 -28.01
CA THR A 47 51.53 29.97 -27.82
C THR A 47 52.63 30.88 -27.32
N ILE A 48 53.18 30.55 -26.15
CA ILE A 48 54.19 31.32 -25.42
C ILE A 48 55.48 30.51 -25.27
N ALA A 49 56.57 31.18 -24.88
CA ALA A 49 57.80 30.49 -24.52
C ALA A 49 57.58 29.69 -23.22
N PHE A 50 58.24 28.53 -23.08
CA PHE A 50 58.09 27.73 -21.85
C PHE A 50 58.62 28.46 -20.61
N GLU A 51 59.52 29.44 -20.78
CA GLU A 51 60.03 30.28 -19.70
C GLU A 51 58.96 31.18 -19.07
N TRP A 52 57.84 31.39 -19.75
CA TRP A 52 56.70 32.16 -19.25
C TRP A 52 55.69 31.28 -18.50
N VAL A 53 55.99 29.98 -18.34
CA VAL A 53 55.18 29.08 -17.51
C VAL A 53 55.64 29.20 -16.06
N ASN A 54 54.75 29.62 -15.16
CA ASN A 54 55.02 29.96 -13.77
C ASN A 54 55.99 31.13 -13.60
N ASP A 55 55.85 32.17 -14.41
CA ASP A 55 56.66 33.39 -14.32
C ASP A 55 56.02 34.50 -13.46
N ASP A 56 54.90 34.18 -12.81
CA ASP A 56 54.09 35.09 -11.98
C ASP A 56 53.39 36.21 -12.80
N TYR A 57 53.18 35.97 -14.09
CA TYR A 57 52.39 36.81 -14.98
C TYR A 57 51.35 35.97 -15.73
N CYS A 58 50.16 36.53 -15.98
CA CYS A 58 49.06 35.80 -16.62
C CYS A 58 48.96 36.15 -18.11
N ASP A 59 49.52 35.29 -18.95
CA ASP A 59 49.51 35.35 -20.42
C ASP A 59 48.35 34.56 -21.05
N CYS A 60 47.95 33.42 -20.47
CA CYS A 60 46.84 32.62 -21.00
C CYS A 60 45.49 33.05 -20.41
N GLN A 61 44.48 33.17 -21.26
CA GLN A 61 43.13 33.55 -20.84
C GLN A 61 42.47 32.49 -19.92
N ASP A 62 42.86 31.23 -20.06
CA ASP A 62 42.42 30.10 -19.22
C ASP A 62 43.28 29.90 -17.95
N GLY A 63 44.39 30.64 -17.81
CA GLY A 63 45.35 30.55 -16.71
C GLY A 63 46.16 29.26 -16.66
N SER A 64 46.32 28.60 -17.82
CA SER A 64 47.08 27.34 -17.92
C SER A 64 48.60 27.52 -17.94
N ASP A 65 49.10 28.71 -18.20
CA ASP A 65 50.49 29.12 -18.05
C ASP A 65 50.96 29.21 -16.60
N GLU A 66 50.05 29.52 -15.67
CA GLU A 66 50.34 29.75 -14.25
C GLU A 66 49.73 28.68 -13.31
N PRO A 67 50.03 27.36 -13.50
CA PRO A 67 49.49 26.31 -12.65
C PRO A 67 50.08 26.31 -11.23
N GLY A 68 51.26 26.91 -11.05
CA GLY A 68 52.09 26.87 -9.85
C GLY A 68 52.18 28.19 -9.08
N THR A 69 51.55 29.27 -9.57
CA THR A 69 51.57 30.62 -8.97
C THR A 69 50.13 31.13 -8.75
N SER A 70 50.02 32.35 -8.21
CA SER A 70 48.75 33.05 -7.98
C SER A 70 48.39 34.10 -9.05
N ALA A 71 49.15 34.18 -10.15
CA ALA A 71 49.04 35.28 -11.11
C ALA A 71 47.72 35.29 -11.91
N CYS A 72 47.17 34.12 -12.23
CA CYS A 72 45.92 34.00 -12.99
C CYS A 72 44.68 33.87 -12.08
N PRO A 73 43.63 34.68 -12.26
CA PRO A 73 42.44 34.69 -11.40
C PRO A 73 41.57 33.43 -11.53
N ASN A 74 41.61 32.77 -12.69
CA ASN A 74 40.91 31.53 -13.01
C ASN A 74 41.82 30.30 -12.96
N GLY A 75 43.07 30.47 -12.54
CA GLY A 75 44.03 29.39 -12.39
C GLY A 75 43.65 28.40 -11.29
N ARG A 76 44.20 27.19 -11.39
CA ARG A 76 44.01 26.12 -10.41
C ARG A 76 45.33 25.44 -10.11
N PHE A 77 45.69 25.41 -8.84
CA PHE A 77 46.89 24.75 -8.35
C PHE A 77 46.59 23.30 -7.93
N HIS A 78 47.40 22.34 -8.38
CA HIS A 78 47.27 20.94 -7.99
C HIS A 78 48.17 20.58 -6.80
N CYS A 79 47.54 20.37 -5.63
CA CYS A 79 48.16 19.71 -4.49
C CYS A 79 48.38 18.22 -4.82
N THR A 80 49.62 17.75 -4.71
CA THR A 80 49.93 16.34 -5.01
C THR A 80 49.45 15.43 -3.89
N ASN A 81 49.50 15.94 -2.66
CA ASN A 81 49.06 15.29 -1.43
C ASN A 81 49.55 13.84 -1.33
N ALA A 82 50.86 13.63 -1.53
CA ALA A 82 51.44 12.30 -1.59
C ALA A 82 51.11 11.47 -0.34
N GLY A 83 50.46 10.32 -0.53
CA GLY A 83 49.98 9.48 0.57
C GLY A 83 48.55 9.81 1.06
N TYR A 84 47.89 10.79 0.44
CA TYR A 84 46.48 11.13 0.61
C TYR A 84 45.80 11.39 -0.75
N ARG A 85 44.65 12.06 -0.77
CA ARG A 85 43.90 12.40 -1.99
C ARG A 85 44.46 13.67 -2.66
N PRO A 86 44.79 13.65 -3.96
CA PRO A 86 45.15 14.86 -4.69
C PRO A 86 43.98 15.82 -4.74
N GLN A 87 44.25 17.12 -4.73
CA GLN A 87 43.22 18.15 -4.70
C GLN A 87 43.66 19.35 -5.52
N TYR A 88 42.69 20.03 -6.12
CA TYR A 88 42.91 21.34 -6.74
C TYR A 88 42.41 22.44 -5.81
N ILE A 89 43.20 23.48 -5.68
CA ILE A 89 42.84 24.72 -5.00
C ILE A 89 42.83 25.88 -6.01
N PRO A 90 42.11 26.98 -5.75
CA PRO A 90 42.20 28.18 -6.58
C PRO A 90 43.61 28.76 -6.54
N SER A 91 44.11 29.30 -7.66
CA SER A 91 45.42 29.97 -7.71
C SER A 91 45.54 31.13 -6.73
N SER A 92 44.43 31.78 -6.36
CA SER A 92 44.43 32.85 -5.35
C SER A 92 44.84 32.40 -3.94
N ARG A 93 44.97 31.09 -3.69
CA ARG A 93 45.43 30.51 -2.42
C ARG A 93 46.88 30.02 -2.46
N VAL A 94 47.61 30.34 -3.52
CA VAL A 94 49.01 30.00 -3.64
C VAL A 94 49.82 31.16 -3.06
N ASN A 95 50.62 30.88 -2.03
CA ASN A 95 51.40 31.88 -1.29
C ASN A 95 50.56 32.98 -0.62
N ASP A 96 49.34 32.68 -0.18
CA ASP A 96 48.47 33.66 0.50
C ASP A 96 48.69 33.69 2.03
N GLY A 97 49.58 32.84 2.54
CA GLY A 97 49.89 32.69 3.97
C GLY A 97 49.01 31.67 4.69
N VAL A 98 48.16 30.93 3.97
CA VAL A 98 47.27 29.90 4.53
C VAL A 98 47.65 28.52 3.97
N CYS A 99 47.76 27.52 4.86
CA CYS A 99 48.05 26.14 4.45
C CYS A 99 46.77 25.43 3.99
N ASP A 100 46.49 25.41 2.70
CA ASP A 100 45.36 24.71 2.08
C ASP A 100 45.72 23.27 1.67
N CYS A 101 46.91 23.05 1.11
CA CYS A 101 47.38 21.71 0.75
C CYS A 101 47.93 20.98 1.99
N CYS A 102 47.58 19.70 2.18
CA CYS A 102 48.17 18.91 3.28
C CYS A 102 49.66 18.63 3.08
N ASP A 103 50.17 18.77 1.85
CA ASP A 103 51.58 18.54 1.52
C ASP A 103 52.42 19.82 1.62
N ALA A 104 51.80 20.96 1.99
CA ALA A 104 52.45 22.27 2.12
C ALA A 104 53.05 22.81 0.82
N THR A 105 52.58 22.34 -0.35
CA THR A 105 53.18 22.73 -1.65
C THR A 105 52.69 24.06 -2.21
N ASP A 106 51.58 24.55 -1.69
CA ASP A 106 50.95 25.85 -1.95
C ASP A 106 51.73 27.02 -1.37
N GLU A 107 52.24 26.88 -0.15
CA GLU A 107 52.95 27.94 0.58
C GLU A 107 54.47 27.78 0.48
N TYR A 108 55.01 27.98 -0.73
CA TYR A 108 56.45 27.79 -0.99
C TYR A 108 57.27 29.08 -0.90
N ASN A 109 56.64 30.25 -0.98
CA ASN A 109 57.29 31.56 -1.01
C ASN A 109 56.54 32.67 -0.23
N SER A 110 55.57 32.32 0.62
CA SER A 110 54.84 33.31 1.45
C SER A 110 55.58 33.73 2.73
N GLY A 111 56.67 33.04 3.08
CA GLY A 111 57.39 33.23 4.35
C GLY A 111 56.75 32.53 5.55
N PHE A 112 55.62 31.85 5.36
CA PHE A 112 55.02 30.94 6.33
C PHE A 112 55.50 29.50 6.07
N VAL A 113 55.69 28.70 7.12
CA VAL A 113 56.15 27.30 6.99
C VAL A 113 55.01 26.36 7.37
N CYS A 114 54.46 25.67 6.37
CA CYS A 114 53.40 24.69 6.54
C CYS A 114 53.96 23.27 6.83
N GLU A 115 53.25 22.49 7.64
CA GLU A 115 53.62 21.12 7.97
C GLU A 115 52.92 20.10 7.05
N ASN A 116 53.64 19.06 6.63
CA ASN A 116 53.06 17.99 5.81
C ASN A 116 52.28 16.98 6.67
N THR A 117 50.95 17.02 6.57
CA THR A 117 50.03 16.15 7.34
C THR A 117 49.39 15.03 6.50
N CYS A 118 49.69 14.94 5.20
CA CYS A 118 49.02 14.01 4.27
C CYS A 118 49.14 12.55 4.70
N LYS A 119 50.31 12.12 5.16
CA LYS A 119 50.53 10.71 5.54
C LYS A 119 49.64 10.27 6.70
N GLU A 120 49.44 11.14 7.69
CA GLU A 120 48.55 10.85 8.82
C GLU A 120 47.09 10.86 8.37
N MET A 121 46.68 11.87 7.60
CA MET A 121 45.33 11.98 7.07
C MET A 121 44.95 10.77 6.21
N GLY A 122 45.83 10.34 5.30
CA GLY A 122 45.61 9.16 4.46
C GLY A 122 45.72 7.84 5.21
N ARG A 123 46.44 7.76 6.34
CA ARG A 123 46.34 6.60 7.24
C ARG A 123 44.95 6.53 7.86
N LYS A 124 44.48 7.63 8.46
CA LYS A 124 43.16 7.69 9.11
C LYS A 124 42.02 7.37 8.15
N GLU A 125 42.05 7.92 6.94
CA GLU A 125 41.02 7.64 5.92
C GLU A 125 41.02 6.17 5.49
N ARG A 126 42.20 5.56 5.28
CA ARG A 126 42.29 4.13 4.94
C ARG A 126 41.81 3.22 6.06
N GLU A 127 42.14 3.54 7.31
CA GLU A 127 41.66 2.81 8.48
C GLU A 127 40.13 2.89 8.57
N ALA A 128 39.54 4.08 8.39
CA ALA A 128 38.10 4.27 8.38
C ALA A 128 37.41 3.50 7.23
N LEU A 129 37.96 3.56 6.02
CA LEU A 129 37.44 2.82 4.86
C LEU A 129 37.54 1.30 5.06
N ALA A 130 38.62 0.81 5.66
CA ALA A 130 38.76 -0.61 5.97
C ALA A 130 37.71 -1.09 6.98
N GLN A 131 37.43 -0.29 8.02
CA GLN A 131 36.36 -0.60 8.98
C GLN A 131 34.99 -0.61 8.30
N MET A 132 34.69 0.37 7.45
CA MET A 132 33.43 0.40 6.70
C MET A 132 33.31 -0.77 5.72
N ALA A 133 34.40 -1.16 5.05
CA ALA A 133 34.43 -2.29 4.14
C ALA A 133 34.14 -3.62 4.87
N GLU A 134 34.63 -3.78 6.10
CA GLU A 134 34.38 -4.97 6.89
C GLU A 134 32.92 -5.07 7.33
N VAL A 135 32.34 -3.98 7.85
CA VAL A 135 30.91 -3.92 8.20
C VAL A 135 30.04 -4.18 6.96
N ALA A 136 30.42 -3.62 5.81
CA ALA A 136 29.71 -3.86 4.55
C ALA A 136 29.83 -5.32 4.10
N ARG A 137 30.97 -5.98 4.31
CA ARG A 137 31.19 -7.40 4.00
C ARG A 137 30.31 -8.29 4.85
N GLU A 138 30.26 -8.06 6.16
CA GLU A 138 29.38 -8.79 7.07
C GLU A 138 27.91 -8.57 6.73
N GLY A 139 27.51 -7.32 6.48
CA GLY A 139 26.15 -6.96 6.06
C GLY A 139 25.77 -7.62 4.73
N PHE A 140 26.71 -7.73 3.79
CA PHE A 140 26.48 -8.39 2.51
C PHE A 140 26.30 -9.91 2.67
N GLN A 141 27.10 -10.56 3.52
CA GLN A 141 26.96 -12.00 3.80
C GLN A 141 25.59 -12.30 4.42
N LEU A 142 25.17 -11.51 5.41
CA LEU A 142 23.84 -11.67 6.02
C LEU A 142 22.73 -11.46 4.99
N LYS A 143 22.87 -10.45 4.12
CA LYS A 143 21.92 -10.19 3.04
C LYS A 143 21.77 -11.40 2.12
N GLN A 144 22.87 -12.09 1.77
CA GLN A 144 22.80 -13.28 0.93
C GLN A 144 22.00 -14.41 1.60
N VAL A 145 22.25 -14.66 2.89
CA VAL A 145 21.50 -15.66 3.66
C VAL A 145 20.01 -15.34 3.70
N LEU A 146 19.66 -14.08 3.96
CA LEU A 146 18.26 -13.63 4.00
C LEU A 146 17.57 -13.74 2.63
N ILE A 147 18.28 -13.52 1.53
CA ILE A 147 17.75 -13.71 0.18
C ILE A 147 17.41 -15.19 -0.05
N GLU A 148 18.30 -16.10 0.35
CA GLU A 148 18.08 -17.54 0.19
C GLU A 148 16.94 -18.06 1.09
N GLU A 149 16.87 -17.60 2.33
CA GLU A 149 15.77 -17.93 3.23
C GLU A 149 14.43 -17.40 2.70
N ALA A 150 14.41 -16.17 2.18
CA ALA A 150 13.22 -15.59 1.58
C ALA A 150 12.77 -16.34 0.31
N SER A 151 13.70 -16.81 -0.54
CA SER A 151 13.35 -17.61 -1.72
C SER A 151 12.75 -18.96 -1.32
N LYS A 152 13.39 -19.68 -0.39
CA LYS A 152 12.87 -20.96 0.14
C LYS A 152 11.50 -20.78 0.80
N GLY A 153 11.36 -19.78 1.66
CA GLY A 153 10.09 -19.49 2.34
C GLY A 153 8.97 -19.10 1.37
N ARG A 154 9.30 -18.49 0.22
CA ARG A 154 8.32 -18.22 -0.85
C ARG A 154 7.90 -19.52 -1.55
N GLU A 155 8.85 -20.38 -1.89
CA GLU A 155 8.58 -21.68 -2.52
C GLU A 155 7.71 -22.58 -1.62
N ASP A 156 8.03 -22.65 -0.33
CA ASP A 156 7.25 -23.41 0.65
C ASP A 156 5.82 -22.91 0.77
N LYS A 157 5.64 -21.58 0.89
CA LYS A 157 4.30 -20.98 0.91
C LYS A 157 3.53 -21.23 -0.39
N GLN A 158 4.21 -21.20 -1.53
CA GLN A 158 3.58 -21.48 -2.82
C GLN A 158 3.13 -22.95 -2.92
N ARG A 159 3.91 -23.89 -2.39
CA ARG A 159 3.52 -25.30 -2.29
C ARG A 159 2.32 -25.49 -1.36
N THR A 160 2.35 -24.94 -0.15
CA THR A 160 1.22 -25.04 0.79
C THR A 160 -0.05 -24.41 0.22
N LEU A 161 0.07 -23.30 -0.51
CA LEU A 161 -1.08 -22.70 -1.20
C LEU A 161 -1.67 -23.64 -2.25
N ALA A 162 -0.84 -24.32 -3.04
CA ALA A 162 -1.32 -25.28 -4.02
C ALA A 162 -2.03 -26.48 -3.35
N GLU A 163 -1.46 -27.02 -2.27
CA GLU A 163 -2.06 -28.12 -1.49
C GLU A 163 -3.41 -27.71 -0.90
N LEU A 164 -3.51 -26.51 -0.29
CA LEU A 164 -4.75 -25.99 0.27
C LEU A 164 -5.80 -25.70 -0.82
N GLN A 165 -5.39 -25.21 -1.99
CA GLN A 165 -6.29 -25.01 -3.12
C GLN A 165 -6.88 -26.33 -3.60
N GLU A 166 -6.07 -27.39 -3.66
CA GLU A 166 -6.56 -28.71 -4.07
C GLU A 166 -7.46 -29.33 -3.00
N GLY A 167 -7.08 -29.24 -1.73
CA GLY A 167 -7.92 -29.67 -0.62
C GLY A 167 -9.26 -28.92 -0.58
N LYS A 168 -9.26 -27.61 -0.87
CA LYS A 168 -10.48 -26.81 -0.98
C LYS A 168 -11.40 -27.32 -2.08
N LYS A 169 -10.87 -27.57 -3.29
CA LYS A 169 -11.69 -28.10 -4.40
C LYS A 169 -12.31 -29.45 -4.04
N SER A 170 -11.52 -30.36 -3.46
CA SER A 170 -12.01 -31.68 -3.03
C SER A 170 -13.11 -31.57 -1.98
N LEU A 171 -12.97 -30.66 -1.01
CA LEU A 171 -14.00 -30.41 0.00
C LEU A 171 -15.24 -29.75 -0.60
N GLU A 172 -15.08 -28.81 -1.53
CA GLU A 172 -16.20 -28.17 -2.23
C GLU A 172 -17.00 -29.19 -3.05
N GLU A 173 -16.33 -30.14 -3.72
CA GLU A 173 -16.98 -31.25 -4.43
C GLU A 173 -17.71 -32.19 -3.46
N GLN A 174 -17.10 -32.53 -2.32
CA GLN A 174 -17.76 -33.33 -1.27
C GLN A 174 -19.00 -32.63 -0.69
N VAL A 175 -18.93 -31.31 -0.47
CA VAL A 175 -20.07 -30.53 0.00
C VAL A 175 -21.19 -30.51 -1.03
N GLU A 176 -20.87 -30.32 -2.30
CA GLU A 176 -21.89 -30.29 -3.36
C GLU A 176 -22.54 -31.66 -3.55
N THR A 177 -21.76 -32.74 -3.55
CA THR A 177 -22.29 -34.10 -3.62
C THR A 177 -23.19 -34.42 -2.41
N LEU A 178 -22.75 -34.15 -1.19
CA LEU A 178 -23.56 -34.33 0.03
C LEU A 178 -24.82 -33.45 0.03
N ARG A 179 -24.74 -32.22 -0.49
CA ARG A 179 -25.88 -31.33 -0.62
C ARG A 179 -26.93 -31.90 -1.57
N SER A 180 -26.51 -32.43 -2.72
CA SER A 180 -27.43 -33.05 -3.69
C SER A 180 -28.13 -34.28 -3.09
N VAL A 181 -27.40 -35.13 -2.37
CA VAL A 181 -27.94 -36.31 -1.68
C VAL A 181 -28.93 -35.89 -0.60
N LYS A 182 -28.58 -34.87 0.20
CA LYS A 182 -29.48 -34.30 1.21
C LYS A 182 -30.77 -33.76 0.60
N GLU A 183 -30.69 -33.03 -0.50
CA GLU A 183 -31.87 -32.47 -1.15
C GLU A 183 -32.79 -33.58 -1.69
N VAL A 184 -32.22 -34.62 -2.31
CA VAL A 184 -32.99 -35.78 -2.78
C VAL A 184 -33.64 -36.53 -1.61
N ALA A 185 -32.96 -36.65 -0.47
CA ALA A 185 -33.50 -37.29 0.74
C ALA A 185 -34.60 -36.45 1.41
N GLU A 186 -34.45 -35.11 1.47
CA GLU A 186 -35.42 -34.21 2.12
C GLU A 186 -36.68 -33.96 1.28
N LYS A 187 -36.63 -34.06 -0.05
CA LYS A 187 -37.78 -33.84 -0.94
C LYS A 187 -39.02 -34.68 -0.57
N PRO A 188 -38.94 -36.02 -0.51
CA PRO A 188 -40.12 -36.83 -0.18
C PRO A 188 -40.59 -36.60 1.26
N GLU A 189 -39.67 -36.33 2.19
CA GLU A 189 -40.04 -36.00 3.58
C GLU A 189 -40.83 -34.70 3.64
N LYS A 190 -40.38 -33.65 2.92
CA LYS A 190 -41.07 -32.35 2.84
C LYS A 190 -42.44 -32.48 2.17
N GLU A 191 -42.52 -33.19 1.05
CA GLU A 191 -43.79 -33.43 0.36
C GLU A 191 -44.78 -34.19 1.26
N ALA A 192 -44.33 -35.23 1.96
CA ALA A 192 -45.15 -35.97 2.91
C ALA A 192 -45.62 -35.07 4.07
N LYS A 193 -44.73 -34.22 4.59
CA LYS A 193 -45.04 -33.27 5.66
C LYS A 193 -46.05 -32.20 5.22
N GLU A 194 -45.91 -31.67 4.01
CA GLU A 194 -46.84 -30.68 3.45
C GLU A 194 -48.23 -31.29 3.19
N ILE A 195 -48.30 -32.49 2.63
CA ILE A 195 -49.57 -33.20 2.42
C ILE A 195 -50.24 -33.46 3.77
N HIS A 196 -49.49 -33.94 4.76
CA HIS A 196 -50.00 -34.16 6.11
C HIS A 196 -50.50 -32.86 6.73
N GLN A 197 -49.74 -31.78 6.63
CA GLN A 197 -50.10 -30.48 7.19
C GLN A 197 -51.36 -29.91 6.53
N LYS A 198 -51.49 -29.99 5.20
CA LYS A 198 -52.70 -29.56 4.49
C LYS A 198 -53.93 -30.36 4.92
N LYS A 199 -53.83 -31.69 4.98
CA LYS A 199 -54.92 -32.54 5.45
C LYS A 199 -55.33 -32.21 6.89
N TRP A 200 -54.35 -31.97 7.75
CA TRP A 200 -54.59 -31.55 9.13
C TRP A 200 -55.30 -30.20 9.21
N GLU A 201 -54.86 -29.22 8.42
CA GLU A 201 -55.47 -27.89 8.36
C GLU A 201 -56.88 -27.92 7.77
N GLU A 202 -57.13 -28.72 6.72
CA GLU A 202 -58.44 -28.95 6.13
C GLU A 202 -59.40 -29.63 7.13
N GLN A 203 -58.94 -30.66 7.84
CA GLN A 203 -59.73 -31.30 8.90
C GLN A 203 -60.11 -30.30 10.00
N LYS A 204 -59.13 -29.51 10.45
CA LYS A 204 -59.35 -28.49 11.48
C LYS A 204 -60.28 -27.38 11.00
N ALA A 205 -60.17 -26.97 9.74
CA ALA A 205 -61.06 -25.97 9.13
C ALA A 205 -62.48 -26.52 8.95
N ALA A 206 -62.64 -27.77 8.52
CA ALA A 206 -63.93 -28.44 8.39
C ALA A 206 -64.60 -28.62 9.76
N GLU A 207 -63.85 -29.04 10.79
CA GLU A 207 -64.34 -29.12 12.16
C GLU A 207 -64.78 -27.74 12.68
N LYS A 208 -63.98 -26.70 12.44
CA LYS A 208 -64.34 -25.33 12.80
C LYS A 208 -65.59 -24.85 12.06
N ALA A 209 -65.69 -25.09 10.76
CA ALA A 209 -66.83 -24.71 9.92
C ALA A 209 -68.10 -25.46 10.33
N ALA A 210 -68.01 -26.76 10.64
CA ALA A 210 -69.14 -27.53 11.17
C ALA A 210 -69.60 -27.00 12.53
N ARG A 211 -68.65 -26.65 13.41
CA ARG A 211 -68.96 -26.01 14.70
C ARG A 211 -69.58 -24.62 14.53
N GLU A 212 -69.12 -23.84 13.56
CA GLU A 212 -69.66 -22.51 13.25
C GLU A 212 -71.04 -22.61 12.59
N GLN A 213 -71.26 -23.59 11.73
CA GLN A 213 -72.56 -23.89 11.12
C GLN A 213 -73.56 -24.37 12.16
N ALA A 214 -73.16 -25.25 13.09
CA ALA A 214 -74.00 -25.66 14.22
C ALA A 214 -74.35 -24.47 15.12
N ARG A 215 -73.35 -23.63 15.45
CA ARG A 215 -73.60 -22.39 16.20
C ARG A 215 -74.50 -21.41 15.44
N ALA A 216 -74.36 -21.33 14.12
CA ALA A 216 -75.18 -20.46 13.29
C ALA A 216 -76.62 -20.99 13.19
N SER A 217 -76.83 -22.31 13.14
CA SER A 217 -78.18 -22.89 13.18
C SER A 217 -78.82 -22.76 14.55
N ASP A 218 -78.06 -22.98 15.63
CA ASP A 218 -78.54 -22.78 17.00
C ASP A 218 -78.91 -21.31 17.22
N ALA A 219 -78.03 -20.37 16.81
CA ALA A 219 -78.30 -18.94 16.88
C ALA A 219 -79.46 -18.50 15.98
N PHE A 220 -79.68 -19.16 14.84
CA PHE A 220 -80.85 -18.89 13.99
C PHE A 220 -82.14 -19.35 14.67
N GLN A 221 -82.16 -20.54 15.28
CA GLN A 221 -83.31 -21.04 16.04
C GLN A 221 -83.63 -20.17 17.27
N GLU A 222 -82.63 -19.55 17.89
CA GLU A 222 -82.85 -18.59 19.00
C GLU A 222 -83.44 -17.26 18.54
N LEU A 223 -83.31 -16.89 17.26
CA LEU A 223 -83.77 -15.61 16.71
C LEU A 223 -85.07 -15.71 15.89
N ASP A 224 -85.49 -16.93 15.51
CA ASP A 224 -86.73 -17.25 14.79
C ASP A 224 -87.81 -17.67 15.80
N ASP A 225 -88.39 -16.67 16.47
CA ASP A 225 -89.31 -16.85 17.61
C ASP A 225 -90.68 -17.37 17.14
N ASP A 226 -91.09 -17.10 15.89
CA ASP A 226 -92.37 -17.54 15.33
C ASP A 226 -92.30 -18.82 14.48
N GLY A 227 -91.08 -19.29 14.18
CA GLY A 227 -90.79 -20.57 13.53
C GLY A 227 -91.15 -20.59 12.04
N ASP A 228 -91.27 -19.42 11.41
CA ASP A 228 -91.59 -19.29 9.99
C ASP A 228 -90.39 -19.54 9.07
N GLY A 229 -89.19 -19.68 9.65
CA GLY A 229 -87.95 -19.94 8.94
C GLY A 229 -87.28 -18.69 8.36
N LEU A 230 -87.71 -17.48 8.76
CA LEU A 230 -87.20 -16.18 8.33
C LEU A 230 -87.09 -15.20 9.51
N VAL A 231 -85.87 -14.91 9.96
CA VAL A 231 -85.67 -13.87 10.99
C VAL A 231 -86.07 -12.49 10.46
N SER A 232 -87.19 -11.98 10.98
CA SER A 232 -87.80 -10.70 10.66
C SER A 232 -87.26 -9.56 11.54
N VAL A 233 -87.49 -8.30 11.11
CA VAL A 233 -87.07 -7.11 11.89
C VAL A 233 -87.79 -7.04 13.24
N ALA A 234 -89.00 -7.59 13.34
CA ALA A 234 -89.78 -7.63 14.58
C ALA A 234 -89.20 -8.61 15.60
N GLU A 235 -88.64 -9.74 15.16
CA GLU A 235 -88.03 -10.73 16.04
C GLU A 235 -86.63 -10.30 16.49
N LEU A 236 -85.86 -9.61 15.64
CA LEU A 236 -84.59 -9.04 16.09
C LEU A 236 -84.79 -8.00 17.22
N GLN A 237 -85.93 -7.31 17.25
CA GLN A 237 -86.28 -6.34 18.29
C GLN A 237 -86.63 -6.97 19.65
N THR A 238 -86.92 -8.28 19.72
CA THR A 238 -87.17 -8.96 21.01
C THR A 238 -85.88 -9.25 21.76
N HIS A 239 -84.74 -9.31 21.05
CA HIS A 239 -83.42 -9.58 21.61
C HIS A 239 -82.65 -8.28 21.89
N VAL A 240 -82.85 -7.75 23.11
CA VAL A 240 -82.21 -6.51 23.62
C VAL A 240 -80.67 -6.52 23.53
N GLU A 241 -80.02 -7.69 23.48
CA GLU A 241 -78.56 -7.79 23.31
C GLU A 241 -78.04 -7.40 21.92
N LEU A 242 -78.93 -7.17 20.95
CA LEU A 242 -78.57 -6.74 19.59
C LEU A 242 -78.63 -5.22 19.40
N ASP A 243 -79.25 -4.51 20.34
CA ASP A 243 -79.34 -3.05 20.45
C ASP A 243 -78.10 -2.51 21.17
N VAL A 244 -77.16 -1.92 20.41
CA VAL A 244 -75.82 -1.56 20.91
C VAL A 244 -75.82 -0.19 21.60
N ASP A 245 -76.67 0.74 21.16
CA ASP A 245 -76.80 2.06 21.76
C ASP A 245 -77.91 2.14 22.82
N GLY A 246 -78.70 1.06 22.96
CA GLY A 246 -79.68 0.87 24.02
C GLY A 246 -80.91 1.76 23.86
N ASP A 247 -81.16 2.24 22.64
CA ASP A 247 -82.26 3.16 22.34
C ASP A 247 -83.62 2.47 22.15
N GLY A 248 -83.64 1.13 22.20
CA GLY A 248 -84.83 0.30 22.11
C GLY A 248 -85.32 0.05 20.69
N THR A 249 -84.59 0.50 19.65
CA THR A 249 -84.96 0.32 18.25
C THR A 249 -83.77 -0.15 17.42
N LEU A 250 -83.93 -1.29 16.70
CA LEU A 250 -82.90 -1.72 15.75
C LEU A 250 -82.95 -0.87 14.48
N SER A 251 -82.04 0.08 14.35
CA SER A 251 -81.90 0.92 13.16
C SER A 251 -81.22 0.19 11.99
N GLU A 252 -81.52 0.60 10.76
CA GLU A 252 -80.93 0.03 9.54
C GLU A 252 -79.38 0.19 9.53
N THR A 253 -78.89 1.26 10.17
CA THR A 253 -77.47 1.50 10.44
C THR A 253 -76.85 0.47 11.38
N GLU A 254 -77.53 0.04 12.43
CA GLU A 254 -77.03 -0.95 13.40
C GLU A 254 -77.04 -2.37 12.84
N ALA A 255 -78.07 -2.74 12.07
CA ALA A 255 -78.12 -4.00 11.33
C ALA A 255 -76.98 -4.11 10.28
N GLN A 256 -76.58 -2.97 9.70
CA GLN A 256 -75.55 -2.90 8.66
C GLN A 256 -74.12 -2.81 9.20
N VAL A 257 -73.92 -2.38 10.44
CA VAL A 257 -72.62 -2.46 11.13
C VAL A 257 -72.24 -3.92 11.42
N ARG A 258 -73.22 -4.80 11.68
CA ARG A 258 -72.99 -6.22 11.96
C ARG A 258 -72.95 -7.11 10.70
N ARG A 259 -73.68 -6.74 9.64
CA ARG A 259 -73.57 -7.33 8.28
C ARG A 259 -72.51 -6.58 7.45
N GLY A 260 -71.25 -6.97 7.56
CA GLY A 260 -70.09 -6.25 6.96
C GLY A 260 -70.31 -5.56 5.60
N ARG A 261 -69.92 -4.27 5.53
CA ARG A 261 -69.83 -3.35 4.37
C ARG A 261 -70.19 -3.94 2.98
N ARG A 262 -71.38 -3.61 2.50
CA ARG A 262 -71.77 -3.69 1.08
C ARG A 262 -71.52 -2.33 0.40
N SER A 263 -70.63 -2.28 -0.59
CA SER A 263 -70.44 -1.10 -1.45
C SER A 263 -71.53 -1.08 -2.52
N GLN A 264 -72.12 0.09 -2.77
CA GLN A 264 -73.16 0.32 -3.79
C GLN A 264 -72.55 0.31 -5.19
N ASP A 265 -72.99 -0.61 -6.06
CA ASP A 265 -73.38 -0.34 -7.45
C ASP A 265 -74.26 -1.50 -7.95
N GLY A 266 -75.28 -1.18 -8.74
CA GLY A 266 -76.50 -1.98 -8.89
C GLY A 266 -76.46 -3.25 -9.73
N GLY A 267 -77.52 -4.05 -9.61
CA GLY A 267 -78.00 -4.98 -10.64
C GLY A 267 -77.72 -6.48 -10.43
N ALA A 268 -78.73 -7.18 -9.88
CA ALA A 268 -79.14 -8.57 -10.11
C ALA A 268 -78.14 -9.76 -10.06
N VAL A 269 -78.73 -10.90 -9.65
CA VAL A 269 -78.27 -12.30 -9.73
C VAL A 269 -77.58 -12.87 -8.48
N MET A 270 -78.15 -14.01 -8.08
CA MET A 270 -77.90 -14.87 -6.94
C MET A 270 -76.53 -15.57 -6.99
N CYS A 271 -76.13 -16.14 -5.85
CA CYS A 271 -75.24 -17.29 -5.64
C CYS A 271 -73.82 -17.00 -5.10
N GLN A 272 -73.53 -17.71 -4.00
CA GLN A 272 -72.26 -18.29 -3.54
C GLN A 272 -70.97 -17.45 -3.48
N THR A 273 -70.17 -17.82 -2.47
CA THR A 273 -68.76 -17.46 -2.22
C THR A 273 -68.55 -15.99 -1.80
N VAL A 274 -67.75 -15.64 -0.79
CA VAL A 274 -66.40 -16.11 -0.50
C VAL A 274 -66.02 -15.69 0.95
N LEU A 275 -65.46 -16.62 1.73
CA LEU A 275 -64.47 -16.31 2.77
C LEU A 275 -63.22 -17.12 2.45
N SER A 276 -62.41 -16.56 1.55
CA SER A 276 -60.99 -16.90 1.37
C SER A 276 -60.28 -15.63 0.97
N THR A 277 -59.51 -15.05 1.90
CA THR A 277 -58.40 -14.16 1.55
C THR A 277 -57.15 -14.64 2.27
N SER A 278 -56.22 -15.06 1.42
CA SER A 278 -54.90 -15.56 1.68
C SER A 278 -53.91 -14.43 1.98
N HIS A 279 -52.94 -14.79 2.81
CA HIS A 279 -51.52 -14.40 2.80
C HIS A 279 -51.13 -13.03 2.22
N VAL A 280 -50.68 -12.17 3.14
CA VAL A 280 -49.77 -11.05 2.87
C VAL A 280 -48.32 -11.55 3.00
N ASN A 281 -47.48 -11.28 1.99
CA ASN A 281 -46.04 -11.03 2.14
C ASN A 281 -45.44 -10.30 0.90
N PRO A 282 -44.27 -9.66 1.02
CA PRO A 282 -44.01 -8.27 0.57
C PRO A 282 -43.29 -8.14 -0.79
N PRO A 283 -43.14 -6.90 -1.33
CA PRO A 283 -42.51 -6.67 -2.63
C PRO A 283 -40.98 -6.80 -2.61
N GLY A 284 -40.46 -7.30 -3.73
CA GLY A 284 -39.05 -7.46 -4.03
C GLY A 284 -38.30 -6.13 -4.17
N GLY A 285 -37.08 -6.15 -3.64
CA GLY A 285 -36.09 -5.10 -3.77
C GLY A 285 -35.41 -5.07 -5.14
N VAL A 286 -35.02 -3.86 -5.51
CA VAL A 286 -34.33 -3.45 -6.73
C VAL A 286 -32.91 -4.06 -6.77
N VAL A 287 -32.60 -4.82 -7.82
CA VAL A 287 -31.24 -5.23 -8.17
C VAL A 287 -30.71 -4.28 -9.24
N LEU A 288 -29.69 -3.49 -8.88
CA LEU A 288 -28.85 -2.75 -9.80
C LEU A 288 -27.90 -3.74 -10.49
N GLN A 289 -27.98 -3.86 -11.82
CA GLN A 289 -26.93 -4.42 -12.66
C GLN A 289 -26.51 -3.40 -13.72
N SER A 290 -25.22 -3.08 -13.71
CA SER A 290 -24.50 -2.33 -14.74
C SER A 290 -24.55 -3.04 -16.10
N PRO A 291 -24.60 -2.31 -17.23
CA PRO A 291 -24.48 -2.92 -18.54
C PRO A 291 -22.99 -3.01 -18.96
N ALA A 292 -22.54 -4.22 -19.23
CA ALA A 292 -21.37 -4.50 -20.07
C ALA A 292 -21.77 -4.38 -21.55
N GLY A 293 -21.09 -3.52 -22.30
CA GLY A 293 -21.22 -3.37 -23.75
C GLY A 293 -20.42 -4.42 -24.52
N LYS A 294 -21.04 -4.99 -25.57
CA LYS A 294 -20.51 -6.05 -26.43
C LYS A 294 -19.72 -5.50 -27.63
N LEU A 295 -18.72 -6.28 -28.04
CA LEU A 295 -17.86 -6.13 -29.22
C LEU A 295 -18.59 -5.94 -30.57
N ARG A 296 -17.95 -5.21 -31.49
CA ARG A 296 -18.01 -5.46 -32.95
C ARG A 296 -16.60 -5.36 -33.57
N GLN A 297 -16.35 -6.20 -34.57
CA GLN A 297 -15.07 -6.51 -35.22
C GLN A 297 -14.57 -5.42 -36.19
N GLY A 298 -13.25 -5.34 -36.37
CA GLY A 298 -12.57 -4.64 -37.48
C GLY A 298 -11.04 -4.86 -37.44
N ARG A 299 -10.44 -5.20 -38.58
CA ARG A 299 -9.10 -5.79 -38.78
C ARG A 299 -7.97 -4.76 -38.88
N GLY A 300 -6.73 -5.20 -38.58
CA GLY A 300 -5.59 -4.99 -39.49
C GLY A 300 -4.40 -4.13 -39.04
N LEU A 301 -3.30 -4.81 -38.69
CA LEU A 301 -1.90 -4.62 -39.14
C LEU A 301 -1.06 -3.35 -38.82
N THR A 302 0.13 -3.67 -38.31
CA THR A 302 1.49 -3.06 -38.50
C THR A 302 1.94 -1.80 -37.75
N LYS A 303 2.87 -2.05 -36.81
CA LYS A 303 4.27 -1.55 -36.73
C LYS A 303 4.57 -0.03 -36.72
N PHE A 304 5.51 0.31 -35.81
CA PHE A 304 6.59 1.31 -35.83
C PHE A 304 6.50 2.58 -34.94
N ALA A 305 7.64 2.79 -34.25
CA ALA A 305 8.30 4.01 -33.77
C ALA A 305 7.79 4.79 -32.53
N ASP A 306 8.67 4.82 -31.52
CA ASP A 306 9.25 5.98 -30.84
C ASP A 306 8.51 7.32 -30.97
N SER A 307 8.20 7.96 -29.83
CA SER A 307 8.89 9.20 -29.41
C SER A 307 8.33 9.80 -28.12
N VAL A 308 9.27 10.43 -27.43
CA VAL A 308 9.24 11.24 -26.21
C VAL A 308 8.23 12.40 -26.29
N SER A 309 7.53 12.70 -25.19
CA SER A 309 7.28 14.10 -24.79
C SER A 309 6.83 14.23 -23.32
N SER A 310 7.38 15.26 -22.72
CA SER A 310 7.29 15.81 -21.37
C SER A 310 5.89 16.16 -20.85
N GLY A 311 5.68 15.96 -19.54
CA GLY A 311 4.61 16.54 -18.73
C GLY A 311 5.09 16.94 -17.32
N PRO A 312 4.47 17.93 -16.65
CA PRO A 312 5.10 18.75 -15.61
C PRO A 312 4.94 18.24 -14.16
N GLN A 313 5.70 18.88 -13.26
CA GLN A 313 6.04 18.53 -11.87
C GLN A 313 4.90 18.16 -10.89
N PRO A 314 5.19 17.34 -9.86
CA PRO A 314 4.36 17.26 -8.66
C PRO A 314 4.81 18.24 -7.56
N THR A 315 3.85 18.99 -7.02
CA THR A 315 3.95 19.83 -5.82
C THR A 315 4.09 18.97 -4.56
N LYS A 316 4.99 19.39 -3.66
CA LYS A 316 5.20 18.77 -2.34
C LYS A 316 4.05 19.17 -1.39
N THR A 317 3.26 18.20 -0.95
CA THR A 317 2.35 18.35 0.19
C THR A 317 3.08 17.93 1.46
N GLN A 318 3.44 18.89 2.32
CA GLN A 318 3.92 18.64 3.67
C GLN A 318 2.74 18.19 4.55
N PHE A 319 2.84 17.00 5.13
CA PHE A 319 2.01 16.58 6.26
C PHE A 319 2.64 17.05 7.56
N GLN A 320 1.89 17.81 8.34
CA GLN A 320 2.29 18.30 9.66
C GLN A 320 1.43 17.58 10.72
N CYS A 321 2.08 16.84 11.61
CA CYS A 321 1.39 16.17 12.73
C CYS A 321 1.01 17.20 13.82
N PRO A 322 -0.21 17.16 14.38
CA PRO A 322 -0.56 17.97 15.54
C PRO A 322 0.04 17.35 16.82
N GLN A 323 0.60 18.20 17.67
CA GLN A 323 1.13 17.82 18.97
C GLN A 323 0.00 17.46 19.93
N GLY A 324 0.05 16.22 20.45
CA GLY A 324 -0.80 15.76 21.53
C GLY A 324 -0.16 16.08 22.88
N THR A 325 -0.81 16.94 23.65
CA THR A 325 -0.56 17.19 25.08
C THR A 325 -0.95 15.96 25.90
N ARG A 326 -0.01 15.39 26.68
CA ARG A 326 -0.32 14.53 27.83
C ARG A 326 0.59 14.86 29.02
N THR A 327 -0.03 15.58 29.96
CA THR A 327 -0.10 15.33 31.40
C THR A 327 1.16 14.82 32.12
N ALA A 328 1.68 15.68 32.98
CA ALA A 328 2.69 15.40 33.99
C ALA A 328 2.17 14.44 35.07
N LEU A 329 2.97 13.42 35.40
CA LEU A 329 2.90 12.67 36.65
C LEU A 329 4.32 12.30 37.10
N GLY A 330 4.67 12.75 38.31
CA GLY A 330 5.50 12.01 39.26
C GLY A 330 7.02 12.02 39.07
N HIS A 331 7.68 12.95 39.74
CA HIS A 331 9.06 12.78 40.23
C HIS A 331 9.09 11.78 41.40
N GLN A 332 10.00 10.80 41.37
CA GLN A 332 10.90 10.43 42.47
C GLN A 332 11.85 9.27 42.05
N PRO A 333 13.16 9.45 42.28
CA PRO A 333 14.02 8.41 42.87
C PRO A 333 14.95 9.03 43.94
N PRO A 334 15.95 8.33 44.52
CA PRO A 334 16.12 6.90 44.85
C PRO A 334 16.42 6.69 46.36
N PHE A 335 16.41 5.44 46.85
CA PHE A 335 17.22 5.06 48.01
C PHE A 335 17.75 3.62 47.87
N PRO A 336 19.05 3.37 48.14
CA PRO A 336 19.65 2.04 48.21
C PRO A 336 19.85 1.58 49.66
N LEU A 337 20.01 0.25 49.84
CA LEU A 337 21.04 -0.44 50.66
C LEU A 337 20.52 -1.67 51.44
N LEU A 338 21.32 -2.75 51.32
CA LEU A 338 21.66 -3.80 52.33
C LEU A 338 20.49 -4.65 52.88
N SER A 339 20.61 -5.90 53.34
CA SER A 339 21.55 -7.03 53.37
C SER A 339 20.92 -8.03 54.37
N SER A 340 21.26 -9.33 54.28
CA SER A 340 21.07 -10.38 55.32
C SER A 340 19.71 -11.11 55.25
N ARG A 341 19.58 -12.39 54.90
CA ARG A 341 20.12 -13.67 55.43
C ARG A 341 19.49 -14.09 56.77
N TRP A 342 19.08 -15.37 56.82
CA TRP A 342 18.44 -16.17 57.90
C TRP A 342 16.92 -15.94 58.00
N GLN A 343 16.03 -16.93 57.92
CA GLN A 343 16.08 -18.35 58.30
C GLN A 343 15.25 -19.19 57.32
#